data_AF-A0A816AKT7-F1
#
_entry.id   AF-A0A816AKT7-F1
#
_cell.length_a   1.000
_cell.length_b   1.000
_cell.length_c   1.000
_cell.angle_alpha   90.00
_cell.angle_beta   90.00
_cell.angle_gamma   90.00
#
_symmetry.space_group_name_H-M   'P 1'
#
loop_
_entity.id
_entity.type
_entity.pdbx_description
1 polymer ?
#
loop_
_entity_poly.entity_id
_entity_poly.type
_entity_poly.pdbx_seq_one_letter_code
_entity_poly.pdbx_strand_id
1 'polypeptide(L)'
;MYNSSYPNGVLNASVFSPSCYQYGTISVETNLYSEDCLYLNVWAPVNVTINSSLPVKVWIYGGVFYAGSTYDPLYNGCNIATNAIVVTMNYRVGPLGWLTLNSSLGLTGNYGILDVLMALQWIQDNIASFGGNKTTVLLFGQSAGATIAHIISTLPQAASFFSSVIAESGAGRTLLTMQQQATVGNTFVNALGCSNARNVVECMRKISPTEMIQATPDNTAILTYLPNRFAPHVDGKVIPIQPINTSPKVPFMAGTCTMEGTLLAYFTFIKPEQVTINDYINYLNITFGADRVASILTVYPISMFNSTLWPAFYAIATVLTDAEYTCPTRRALVTSLSTKLGTYAFLWNHQPSCPWITSLSANILSLLGPTHTSEVPFVFGETMQLPPPNGTCQMSADEQLLSAQIIAAWQSMTQYGYPAFSNGSRWPDWSQRSIGVQFTRNLTFTVINTTQCDFWDAFQFQNTTNSTGISNNTFSTGASMETTCFGHATAVVALLTIFFGNLCM
;
A
#
# COMPACT_ATOMS: atom_id res chain seq x y z
N MET A 1 14.50 -8.82 -23.54
CA MET A 1 13.04 -8.96 -23.34
C MET A 1 12.65 -10.36 -23.77
N TYR A 2 11.82 -11.04 -22.96
CA TYR A 2 11.46 -12.47 -23.05
C TYR A 2 11.14 -12.88 -24.50
N ASN A 3 12.11 -13.54 -25.14
CA ASN A 3 11.98 -14.09 -26.49
C ASN A 3 11.89 -15.64 -26.42
N SER A 4 11.52 -16.15 -25.24
CA SER A 4 11.27 -17.57 -25.01
C SER A 4 10.02 -17.95 -25.79
N SER A 5 10.19 -18.71 -26.87
CA SER A 5 9.05 -19.37 -27.51
C SER A 5 8.47 -20.38 -26.53
N TYR A 6 7.17 -20.24 -26.22
CA TYR A 6 6.47 -21.26 -25.46
C TYR A 6 6.49 -22.57 -26.25
N PRO A 7 6.60 -23.74 -25.59
CA PRO A 7 6.44 -25.03 -26.28
C PRO A 7 5.13 -25.02 -27.06
N ASN A 8 5.19 -25.25 -28.38
CA ASN A 8 4.06 -25.19 -29.32
C ASN A 8 3.42 -23.79 -29.53
N GLY A 9 4.08 -22.71 -29.10
CA GLY A 9 3.61 -21.34 -29.28
C GLY A 9 2.46 -20.91 -28.36
N VAL A 10 2.11 -21.69 -27.34
CA VAL A 10 1.00 -21.43 -26.41
C VAL A 10 1.49 -21.51 -24.96
N LEU A 11 1.18 -20.49 -24.16
CA LEU A 11 1.36 -20.51 -22.71
C LEU A 11 0.05 -20.96 -22.04
N ASN A 12 0.12 -21.93 -21.14
CA ASN A 12 -1.02 -22.27 -20.28
C ASN A 12 -1.18 -21.22 -19.17
N ALA A 13 -2.16 -20.33 -19.31
CA ALA A 13 -2.46 -19.26 -18.36
C ALA A 13 -3.67 -19.58 -17.44
N SER A 14 -3.91 -20.87 -17.14
CA SER A 14 -5.00 -21.31 -16.25
C SER A 14 -4.60 -21.46 -14.78
N VAL A 15 -3.32 -21.23 -14.44
CA VAL A 15 -2.78 -21.36 -13.09
C VAL A 15 -2.10 -20.06 -12.73
N PHE A 16 -2.29 -19.60 -11.49
CA PHE A 16 -1.60 -18.42 -11.00
C PHE A 16 -0.09 -18.61 -11.02
N SER A 17 0.61 -17.55 -11.43
CA SER A 17 2.07 -17.49 -11.41
C SER A 17 2.60 -17.27 -9.99
N PRO A 18 3.89 -17.58 -9.74
CA PRO A 18 4.51 -17.35 -8.44
C PRO A 18 4.44 -15.89 -7.99
N SER A 19 4.28 -15.70 -6.68
CA SER A 19 4.44 -14.42 -6.00
C SER A 19 5.92 -13.99 -6.06
N CYS A 20 6.19 -12.69 -6.09
CA CYS A 20 7.57 -12.21 -5.91
C CYS A 20 8.09 -12.60 -4.53
N TYR A 21 9.40 -12.75 -4.36
CA TYR A 21 9.97 -12.90 -3.01
C TYR A 21 9.51 -11.76 -2.09
N GLN A 22 9.05 -12.14 -0.91
CA GLN A 22 8.45 -11.25 0.09
C GLN A 22 9.39 -11.10 1.28
N TYR A 23 9.22 -10.02 2.05
CA TYR A 23 10.12 -9.66 3.13
C TYR A 23 9.34 -9.25 4.39
N GLY A 24 9.88 -9.56 5.57
CA GLY A 24 9.22 -9.28 6.85
C GLY A 24 8.13 -10.29 7.22
N THR A 25 7.37 -9.99 8.28
CA THR A 25 6.40 -10.91 8.92
C THR A 25 4.96 -10.81 8.38
N ILE A 26 4.66 -9.86 7.49
CA ILE A 26 3.33 -9.67 6.87
C ILE A 26 3.13 -10.66 5.68
N SER A 27 3.85 -11.77 5.61
CA SER A 27 3.71 -12.71 4.48
C SER A 27 2.34 -13.41 4.51
N VAL A 28 1.46 -13.02 3.59
CA VAL A 28 0.09 -13.56 3.48
C VAL A 28 0.08 -14.98 2.88
N GLU A 29 1.21 -15.47 2.35
CA GLU A 29 1.23 -16.68 1.54
C GLU A 29 2.32 -17.68 1.91
N THR A 30 1.96 -18.96 1.76
CA THR A 30 2.85 -20.09 2.00
C THR A 30 3.15 -20.79 0.67
N ASN A 31 4.35 -20.50 0.15
CA ASN A 31 5.25 -21.46 -0.54
C ASN A 31 5.48 -21.35 -2.07
N LEU A 32 4.95 -20.36 -2.80
CA LEU A 32 5.26 -20.16 -4.23
C LEU A 32 5.92 -18.81 -4.51
N TYR A 33 7.17 -18.65 -4.07
CA TYR A 33 7.99 -17.46 -4.34
C TYR A 33 9.00 -17.68 -5.46
N SER A 34 9.18 -16.68 -6.32
CA SER A 34 10.19 -16.68 -7.38
C SER A 34 10.68 -15.25 -7.68
N GLU A 35 11.90 -15.11 -8.22
CA GLU A 35 12.31 -13.86 -8.90
C GLU A 35 11.68 -13.75 -10.30
N ASP A 36 11.35 -14.89 -10.92
CA ASP A 36 10.46 -14.95 -12.08
C ASP A 36 9.01 -14.84 -11.58
N CYS A 37 8.61 -13.62 -11.24
CA CYS A 37 7.30 -13.30 -10.67
C CYS A 37 6.54 -12.21 -11.41
N LEU A 38 7.14 -11.60 -12.44
CA LEU A 38 6.54 -10.48 -13.18
C LEU A 38 5.48 -10.98 -14.18
N TYR A 39 4.34 -11.38 -13.61
CA TYR A 39 3.15 -11.85 -14.31
C TYR A 39 1.96 -10.95 -13.99
N LEU A 40 0.93 -11.06 -14.82
CA LEU A 40 -0.37 -10.44 -14.60
C LEU A 40 -1.47 -11.47 -14.87
N ASN A 41 -2.63 -11.25 -14.25
CA ASN A 41 -3.83 -12.05 -14.44
C ASN A 41 -4.87 -11.19 -15.15
N VAL A 42 -5.67 -11.81 -16.03
CA VAL A 42 -6.75 -11.13 -16.76
C VAL A 42 -8.05 -11.88 -16.52
N TRP A 43 -9.05 -11.19 -15.97
CA TRP A 43 -10.42 -11.69 -15.85
C TRP A 43 -11.31 -10.97 -16.85
N ALA A 44 -12.14 -11.74 -17.55
CA ALA A 44 -13.07 -11.22 -18.52
C ALA A 44 -14.43 -11.93 -18.39
N PRO A 45 -15.54 -11.25 -18.70
CA PRO A 45 -16.85 -11.89 -18.69
C PRO A 45 -16.93 -12.99 -19.75
N VAL A 46 -17.67 -14.06 -19.46
CA VAL A 46 -17.73 -15.30 -20.29
C VAL A 46 -18.10 -15.04 -21.75
N ASN A 47 -18.95 -14.04 -22.00
CA ASN A 47 -19.45 -13.72 -23.35
C ASN A 47 -18.67 -12.58 -24.03
N VAL A 48 -17.50 -12.21 -23.51
CA VAL A 48 -16.67 -11.17 -24.14
C VAL A 48 -16.15 -11.65 -25.49
N THR A 49 -16.01 -10.72 -26.43
CA THR A 49 -15.35 -10.93 -27.72
C THR A 49 -14.27 -9.87 -27.91
N ILE A 50 -13.36 -10.09 -28.85
CA ILE A 50 -12.35 -9.08 -29.23
C ILE A 50 -12.95 -7.72 -29.63
N ASN A 51 -14.22 -7.68 -30.03
CA ASN A 51 -14.92 -6.46 -30.43
C ASN A 51 -15.76 -5.82 -29.29
N SER A 52 -15.78 -6.41 -28.10
CA SER A 52 -16.64 -5.94 -27.00
C SER A 52 -16.24 -4.57 -26.47
N SER A 53 -14.96 -4.18 -26.57
CA SER A 53 -14.43 -2.87 -26.17
C SER A 53 -14.82 -2.45 -24.74
N LEU A 54 -14.71 -3.38 -23.79
CA LEU A 54 -15.09 -3.17 -22.40
C LEU A 54 -14.09 -2.26 -21.66
N PRO A 55 -14.52 -1.44 -20.70
CA PRO A 55 -13.62 -0.72 -19.80
C PRO A 55 -12.67 -1.68 -19.07
N VAL A 56 -11.47 -1.21 -18.73
CA VAL A 56 -10.42 -2.02 -18.09
C VAL A 56 -10.12 -1.49 -16.69
N LYS A 57 -10.14 -2.34 -15.68
CA LYS A 57 -9.73 -2.04 -14.30
C LYS A 57 -8.38 -2.69 -14.03
N VAL A 58 -7.44 -1.93 -13.50
CA VAL A 58 -6.05 -2.37 -13.31
C VAL A 58 -5.64 -2.19 -11.86
N TRP A 59 -5.50 -3.30 -11.13
CA TRP A 59 -5.22 -3.34 -9.70
C TRP A 59 -3.72 -3.40 -9.40
N ILE A 60 -3.30 -2.61 -8.41
CA ILE A 60 -1.99 -2.68 -7.77
C ILE A 60 -2.20 -2.99 -6.29
N TYR A 61 -1.71 -4.15 -5.83
CA TYR A 61 -1.84 -4.57 -4.44
C TYR A 61 -1.02 -3.71 -3.47
N GLY A 62 -1.44 -3.73 -2.19
CA GLY A 62 -0.71 -3.15 -1.06
C GLY A 62 0.28 -4.13 -0.42
N GLY A 63 0.75 -3.81 0.80
CA GLY A 63 1.68 -4.69 1.54
C GLY A 63 3.00 -3.99 1.91
N VAL A 64 2.91 -2.72 2.33
CA VAL A 64 4.02 -1.92 2.88
C VAL A 64 5.30 -1.87 2.03
N PHE A 65 5.20 -2.16 0.73
CA PHE A 65 6.30 -2.31 -0.23
C PHE A 65 7.22 -3.52 -0.02
N TYR A 66 6.98 -4.36 0.99
CA TYR A 66 7.78 -5.54 1.34
C TYR A 66 7.07 -6.86 1.03
N ALA A 67 5.75 -6.81 0.97
CA ALA A 67 4.90 -7.95 0.68
C ALA A 67 3.70 -7.54 -0.21
N GLY A 68 2.82 -8.51 -0.48
CA GLY A 68 1.70 -8.44 -1.40
C GLY A 68 1.89 -9.34 -2.62
N SER A 69 0.78 -9.91 -3.11
CA SER A 69 0.73 -10.72 -4.32
C SER A 69 -0.64 -10.63 -4.99
N THR A 70 -0.67 -10.90 -6.29
CA THR A 70 -1.91 -11.17 -7.02
C THR A 70 -2.50 -12.56 -6.79
N TYR A 71 -1.78 -13.43 -6.07
CA TYR A 71 -2.26 -14.74 -5.64
C TYR A 71 -3.21 -14.64 -4.43
N ASP A 72 -3.25 -13.49 -3.74
CA ASP A 72 -4.14 -13.25 -2.61
C ASP A 72 -5.60 -13.37 -3.10
N PRO A 73 -6.37 -14.34 -2.57
CA PRO A 73 -7.71 -14.60 -3.05
C PRO A 73 -8.69 -13.46 -2.75
N LEU A 74 -8.33 -12.50 -1.88
CA LEU A 74 -9.08 -11.26 -1.69
C LEU A 74 -9.12 -10.39 -2.96
N TYR A 75 -8.14 -10.52 -3.86
CA TYR A 75 -8.06 -9.78 -5.12
C TYR A 75 -8.64 -10.55 -6.31
N ASN A 76 -9.55 -11.50 -6.05
CA ASN A 76 -10.20 -12.25 -7.12
C ASN A 76 -11.05 -11.34 -8.01
N GLY A 77 -10.59 -11.11 -9.24
CA GLY A 77 -11.23 -10.20 -10.18
C GLY A 77 -12.59 -10.67 -10.73
N CYS A 78 -13.00 -11.92 -10.49
CA CYS A 78 -14.24 -12.49 -11.04
C CYS A 78 -15.49 -11.65 -10.73
N ASN A 79 -15.63 -11.20 -9.48
CA ASN A 79 -16.81 -10.47 -9.00
C ASN A 79 -16.95 -9.08 -9.64
N ILE A 80 -15.83 -8.46 -10.03
CA ILE A 80 -15.79 -7.11 -10.60
C ILE A 80 -15.55 -7.06 -12.12
N ALA A 81 -15.42 -8.23 -12.76
CA ALA A 81 -15.26 -8.41 -14.20
C ALA A 81 -16.60 -8.53 -14.97
N THR A 82 -17.75 -8.37 -14.31
CA THR A 82 -19.07 -8.55 -14.94
C THR A 82 -19.31 -7.66 -16.17
N ASN A 83 -18.83 -6.42 -16.14
CA ASN A 83 -18.96 -5.43 -17.22
C ASN A 83 -17.62 -4.72 -17.54
N ALA A 84 -16.50 -5.36 -17.22
CA ALA A 84 -15.16 -4.81 -17.41
C ALA A 84 -14.14 -5.94 -17.59
N ILE A 85 -13.02 -5.64 -18.23
CA ILE A 85 -11.82 -6.48 -18.09
C ILE A 85 -11.12 -6.07 -16.79
N VAL A 86 -10.68 -7.03 -16.00
CA VAL A 86 -9.93 -6.78 -14.77
C VAL A 86 -8.53 -7.34 -14.96
N VAL A 87 -7.53 -6.56 -14.59
CA VAL A 87 -6.13 -6.95 -14.62
C VAL A 87 -5.54 -6.72 -13.22
N THR A 88 -4.88 -7.73 -12.68
CA THR A 88 -4.04 -7.60 -11.47
C THR A 88 -2.61 -7.92 -11.87
N MET A 89 -1.61 -7.22 -11.33
CA MET A 89 -0.21 -7.47 -11.68
C MET A 89 0.69 -7.65 -10.47
N ASN A 90 1.71 -8.48 -10.63
CA ASN A 90 2.84 -8.52 -9.72
C ASN A 90 3.84 -7.40 -10.04
N TYR A 91 4.51 -6.93 -9.00
CA TYR A 91 5.68 -6.06 -9.08
C TYR A 91 6.67 -6.47 -7.97
N ARG A 92 7.97 -6.26 -8.21
CA ARG A 92 8.97 -6.62 -7.20
C ARG A 92 8.81 -5.76 -5.94
N VAL A 93 8.94 -6.41 -4.78
CA VAL A 93 8.85 -5.81 -3.45
C VAL A 93 10.19 -5.91 -2.70
N GLY A 94 10.29 -5.27 -1.54
CA GLY A 94 11.46 -5.24 -0.66
C GLY A 94 12.74 -4.77 -1.38
N PRO A 95 13.92 -5.30 -1.00
CA PRO A 95 15.17 -4.98 -1.66
C PRO A 95 15.12 -5.17 -3.19
N LEU A 96 14.47 -6.22 -3.70
CA LEU A 96 14.43 -6.48 -5.15
C LEU A 96 13.65 -5.41 -5.93
N GLY A 97 12.65 -4.78 -5.30
CA GLY A 97 11.86 -3.70 -5.90
C GLY A 97 12.46 -2.32 -5.74
N TRP A 98 13.19 -2.06 -4.65
CA TRP A 98 13.49 -0.69 -4.22
C TRP A 98 14.96 -0.42 -3.89
N LEU A 99 15.83 -1.43 -3.92
CA LEU A 99 17.24 -1.29 -3.54
C LEU A 99 17.93 -0.20 -4.35
N THR A 100 18.49 0.74 -3.59
CA THR A 100 19.27 1.87 -4.10
C THR A 100 20.62 1.86 -3.42
N LEU A 101 21.69 1.98 -4.20
CA LEU A 101 23.06 2.13 -3.71
C LEU A 101 23.63 3.45 -4.22
N ASN A 102 24.91 3.71 -3.92
CA ASN A 102 25.65 4.80 -4.54
C ASN A 102 25.51 4.73 -6.07
N SER A 103 25.25 5.86 -6.73
CA SER A 103 25.00 5.95 -8.17
C SER A 103 26.14 5.38 -9.02
N SER A 104 27.38 5.35 -8.50
CA SER A 104 28.53 4.72 -9.14
C SER A 104 28.42 3.20 -9.27
N LEU A 105 27.56 2.55 -8.48
CA LEU A 105 27.32 1.10 -8.50
C LEU A 105 26.15 0.69 -9.43
N GLY A 106 25.45 1.66 -10.02
CA GLY A 106 24.43 1.41 -11.05
C GLY A 106 23.10 0.84 -10.56
N LEU A 107 22.91 0.65 -9.24
CA LEU A 107 21.63 0.25 -8.66
C LEU A 107 20.88 1.49 -8.13
N THR A 108 19.97 2.03 -8.92
CA THR A 108 19.26 3.29 -8.60
C THR A 108 17.84 3.11 -8.05
N GLY A 109 17.39 1.86 -7.88
CA GLY A 109 16.08 1.52 -7.31
C GLY A 109 14.88 1.89 -8.20
N ASN A 110 13.71 2.02 -7.57
CA ASN A 110 12.40 2.22 -8.22
C ASN A 110 12.01 1.14 -9.24
N TYR A 111 12.59 -0.06 -9.14
CA TYR A 111 12.30 -1.17 -10.05
C TYR A 111 10.84 -1.61 -9.96
N GLY A 112 10.22 -1.55 -8.78
CA GLY A 112 8.77 -1.80 -8.63
C GLY A 112 7.90 -0.82 -9.43
N ILE A 113 8.30 0.46 -9.57
CA ILE A 113 7.59 1.40 -10.47
C ILE A 113 7.77 0.99 -11.93
N LEU A 114 8.99 0.60 -12.31
CA LEU A 114 9.29 0.17 -13.68
C LEU A 114 8.53 -1.11 -14.05
N ASP A 115 8.36 -2.04 -13.11
CA ASP A 115 7.57 -3.26 -13.29
C ASP A 115 6.10 -2.93 -13.58
N VAL A 116 5.50 -2.02 -12.80
CA VAL A 116 4.12 -1.57 -13.03
C VAL A 116 3.99 -0.82 -14.37
N LEU A 117 4.94 0.04 -14.72
CA LEU A 117 4.96 0.71 -16.03
C LEU A 117 5.07 -0.29 -17.19
N MET A 118 5.83 -1.37 -17.02
CA MET A 118 5.94 -2.45 -18.01
C MET A 118 4.61 -3.19 -18.18
N ALA A 119 3.92 -3.51 -17.08
CA ALA A 119 2.60 -4.12 -17.13
C ALA A 119 1.55 -3.20 -17.77
N LEU A 120 1.58 -1.89 -17.49
CA LEU A 120 0.71 -0.91 -18.14
C LEU A 120 0.97 -0.80 -19.64
N GLN A 121 2.24 -0.87 -20.07
CA GLN A 121 2.59 -0.94 -21.48
C GLN A 121 2.04 -2.21 -22.13
N TRP A 122 2.18 -3.37 -21.47
CA TRP A 122 1.59 -4.62 -21.96
C TRP A 122 0.07 -4.49 -22.13
N ILE A 123 -0.63 -3.86 -21.19
CA ILE A 123 -2.07 -3.62 -21.27
C ILE A 123 -2.39 -2.77 -22.51
N GLN A 124 -1.68 -1.68 -22.74
CA GLN A 124 -1.88 -0.82 -23.92
C GLN A 124 -1.68 -1.56 -25.25
N ASP A 125 -0.73 -2.49 -25.28
CA ASP A 125 -0.39 -3.24 -26.48
C ASP A 125 -1.32 -4.45 -26.72
N ASN A 126 -1.88 -5.06 -25.67
CA ASN A 126 -2.50 -6.38 -25.76
C ASN A 126 -3.96 -6.48 -25.30
N ILE A 127 -4.46 -5.56 -24.46
CA ILE A 127 -5.76 -5.76 -23.78
C ILE A 127 -6.96 -5.81 -24.75
N ALA A 128 -6.82 -5.21 -25.94
CA ALA A 128 -7.82 -5.29 -27.00
C ALA A 128 -8.11 -6.73 -27.42
N SER A 129 -7.12 -7.62 -27.42
CA SER A 129 -7.28 -9.03 -27.74
C SER A 129 -8.17 -9.79 -26.73
N PHE A 130 -8.30 -9.25 -25.51
CA PHE A 130 -9.18 -9.76 -24.46
C PHE A 130 -10.56 -9.09 -24.47
N GLY A 131 -10.84 -8.24 -25.47
CA GLY A 131 -12.06 -7.45 -25.56
C GLY A 131 -12.07 -6.18 -24.73
N GLY A 132 -10.92 -5.77 -24.19
CA GLY A 132 -10.76 -4.53 -23.41
C GLY A 132 -10.51 -3.29 -24.27
N ASN A 133 -10.94 -2.14 -23.79
CA ASN A 133 -10.71 -0.85 -24.42
C ASN A 133 -9.53 -0.14 -23.74
N LYS A 134 -8.42 -0.04 -24.48
CA LYS A 134 -7.17 0.58 -24.01
C LYS A 134 -7.27 2.09 -23.72
N THR A 135 -8.33 2.77 -24.16
CA THR A 135 -8.55 4.20 -23.89
C THR A 135 -9.42 4.46 -22.66
N THR A 136 -10.03 3.42 -22.09
CA THR A 136 -10.86 3.49 -20.88
C THR A 136 -10.31 2.54 -19.84
N VAL A 137 -9.21 2.96 -19.22
CA VAL A 137 -8.46 2.17 -18.24
C VAL A 137 -8.45 2.92 -16.92
N LEU A 138 -8.91 2.27 -15.86
CA LEU A 138 -8.77 2.72 -14.48
C LEU A 138 -7.54 2.06 -13.87
N LEU A 139 -6.59 2.86 -13.38
CA LEU A 139 -5.55 2.39 -12.47
C LEU A 139 -6.04 2.56 -11.04
N PHE A 140 -6.03 1.51 -10.23
CA PHE A 140 -6.41 1.61 -8.83
C PHE A 140 -5.57 0.70 -7.95
N GLY A 141 -5.45 1.06 -6.69
CA GLY A 141 -4.66 0.31 -5.73
C GLY A 141 -4.95 0.76 -4.32
N GLN A 142 -4.47 -0.03 -3.37
CA GLN A 142 -4.66 0.20 -1.95
C GLN A 142 -3.31 0.27 -1.21
N SER A 143 -3.19 1.14 -0.20
CA SER A 143 -1.98 1.28 0.63
C SER A 143 -0.71 1.60 -0.18
N ALA A 144 0.28 0.71 -0.16
CA ALA A 144 1.48 0.78 -1.00
C ALA A 144 1.12 0.83 -2.50
N GLY A 145 0.12 0.06 -2.93
CA GLY A 145 -0.38 0.08 -4.31
C GLY A 145 -1.04 1.41 -4.68
N ALA A 146 -1.80 2.01 -3.75
CA ALA A 146 -2.34 3.37 -3.92
C ALA A 146 -1.23 4.42 -4.03
N THR A 147 -0.16 4.25 -3.26
CA THR A 147 1.02 5.13 -3.34
C THR A 147 1.67 5.03 -4.73
N ILE A 148 1.83 3.81 -5.26
CA ILE A 148 2.35 3.59 -6.62
C ILE A 148 1.40 4.17 -7.68
N ALA A 149 0.09 3.92 -7.57
CA ALA A 149 -0.91 4.46 -8.48
C ALA A 149 -0.87 6.00 -8.50
N HIS A 150 -0.76 6.63 -7.32
CA HIS A 150 -0.61 8.07 -7.22
C HIS A 150 0.69 8.56 -7.85
N ILE A 151 1.85 7.95 -7.55
CA ILE A 151 3.14 8.29 -8.19
C ILE A 151 3.00 8.27 -9.71
N ILE A 152 2.54 7.14 -10.26
CA ILE A 152 2.43 6.95 -11.70
C ILE A 152 1.47 7.96 -12.32
N SER A 153 0.35 8.29 -11.64
CA SER A 153 -0.59 9.31 -12.10
C SER A 153 0.02 10.70 -12.28
N THR A 154 1.11 11.00 -11.57
CA THR A 154 1.82 12.29 -11.66
C THR A 154 2.89 12.33 -12.76
N LEU A 155 3.27 11.17 -13.31
CA LEU A 155 4.31 11.07 -14.33
C LEU A 155 3.83 11.67 -15.67
N PRO A 156 4.73 12.22 -16.50
CA PRO A 156 4.36 12.80 -17.80
C PRO A 156 3.60 11.84 -18.74
N GLN A 157 3.95 10.55 -18.68
CA GLN A 157 3.38 9.47 -19.49
C GLN A 157 2.05 8.88 -18.96
N ALA A 158 1.51 9.36 -17.84
CA ALA A 158 0.32 8.75 -17.22
C ALA A 158 -0.88 8.65 -18.19
N ALA A 159 -1.16 9.72 -18.92
CA ALA A 159 -2.31 9.81 -19.83
C ALA A 159 -2.22 8.88 -21.05
N SER A 160 -1.05 8.30 -21.36
CA SER A 160 -0.94 7.28 -22.40
C SER A 160 -1.23 5.86 -21.90
N PHE A 161 -1.30 5.64 -20.59
CA PHE A 161 -1.52 4.33 -19.99
C PHE A 161 -2.91 4.13 -19.43
N PHE A 162 -3.53 5.18 -18.88
CA PHE A 162 -4.84 5.09 -18.28
C PHE A 162 -5.60 6.41 -18.36
N SER A 163 -6.92 6.33 -18.20
CA SER A 163 -7.85 7.45 -18.32
C SER A 163 -8.37 7.95 -16.98
N SER A 164 -8.16 7.21 -15.89
CA SER A 164 -8.57 7.59 -14.53
C SER A 164 -7.73 6.85 -13.49
N VAL A 165 -7.64 7.40 -12.28
CA VAL A 165 -6.94 6.75 -11.16
C VAL A 165 -7.71 6.85 -9.84
N ILE A 166 -7.73 5.76 -9.07
CA ILE A 166 -8.22 5.71 -7.68
C ILE A 166 -7.06 5.31 -6.76
N ALA A 167 -6.85 6.08 -5.69
CA ALA A 167 -5.86 5.80 -4.65
C ALA A 167 -6.55 5.57 -3.30
N GLU A 168 -6.62 4.31 -2.87
CA GLU A 168 -7.27 3.89 -1.63
C GLU A 168 -6.22 3.87 -0.50
N SER A 169 -6.33 4.78 0.46
CA SER A 169 -5.52 4.74 1.68
C SER A 169 -4.00 4.88 1.42
N GLY A 170 -3.59 5.72 0.45
CA GLY A 170 -2.16 5.88 0.12
C GLY A 170 -1.75 7.06 -0.77
N ALA A 171 -2.59 8.08 -0.92
CA ALA A 171 -2.24 9.25 -1.73
C ALA A 171 -1.40 10.30 -0.97
N GLY A 172 -0.64 11.10 -1.70
CA GLY A 172 0.03 12.32 -1.20
C GLY A 172 1.11 12.13 -0.15
N ARG A 173 1.71 10.94 -0.06
CA ARG A 173 2.86 10.68 0.81
C ARG A 173 4.11 11.38 0.29
N THR A 174 4.87 11.99 1.19
CA THR A 174 6.23 12.47 0.88
C THR A 174 7.13 11.27 0.68
N LEU A 175 7.86 11.22 -0.43
CA LEU A 175 8.81 10.16 -0.71
C LEU A 175 10.19 10.50 -0.15
N LEU A 176 10.96 9.46 0.18
CA LEU A 176 12.36 9.62 0.55
C LEU A 176 13.18 10.11 -0.65
N THR A 177 14.35 10.68 -0.38
CA THR A 177 15.34 10.99 -1.42
C THR A 177 16.16 9.76 -1.76
N MET A 178 16.78 9.75 -2.93
CA MET A 178 17.76 8.73 -3.32
C MET A 178 18.88 8.56 -2.28
N GLN A 179 19.35 9.64 -1.66
CA GLN A 179 20.38 9.58 -0.62
C GLN A 179 19.89 8.84 0.63
N GLN A 180 18.67 9.12 1.08
CA GLN A 180 18.08 8.43 2.23
C GLN A 180 17.89 6.93 1.94
N GLN A 181 17.42 6.58 0.73
CA GLN A 181 17.31 5.17 0.31
C GLN A 181 18.68 4.48 0.18
N ALA A 182 19.71 5.19 -0.27
CA ALA A 182 21.06 4.65 -0.34
C ALA A 182 21.62 4.29 1.05
N THR A 183 21.26 5.02 2.11
CA THR A 183 21.62 4.65 3.49
C THR A 183 21.01 3.30 3.88
N VAL A 184 19.73 3.06 3.55
CA VAL A 184 19.07 1.77 3.79
C VAL A 184 19.75 0.65 2.98
N GLY A 185 20.03 0.91 1.71
CA GLY A 185 20.74 -0.04 0.84
C GLY A 185 22.14 -0.40 1.33
N ASN A 186 22.91 0.56 1.83
CA ASN A 186 24.25 0.32 2.38
C ASN A 186 24.20 -0.52 3.67
N THR A 187 23.22 -0.27 4.55
CA THR A 187 23.00 -1.12 5.74
C THR A 187 22.67 -2.56 5.33
N PHE A 188 21.86 -2.73 4.30
CA PHE A 188 21.54 -4.06 3.76
C PHE A 188 22.76 -4.75 3.14
N VAL A 189 23.59 -4.02 2.38
CA VAL A 189 24.87 -4.54 1.86
C VAL A 189 25.80 -5.03 2.98
N ASN A 190 25.84 -4.29 4.10
CA ASN A 190 26.60 -4.69 5.29
C ASN A 190 26.03 -5.96 5.91
N ALA A 191 24.71 -6.06 6.06
CA ALA A 191 24.05 -7.25 6.60
C ALA A 191 24.28 -8.51 5.74
N LEU A 192 24.42 -8.33 4.43
CA LEU A 192 24.78 -9.39 3.48
C LEU A 192 26.26 -9.77 3.48
N GLY A 193 27.12 -9.05 4.22
CA GLY A 193 28.57 -9.26 4.21
C GLY A 193 29.25 -8.85 2.89
N CYS A 194 28.58 -8.05 2.06
CA CYS A 194 29.08 -7.70 0.71
C CYS A 194 29.88 -6.40 0.64
N SER A 195 30.01 -5.64 1.74
CA SER A 195 30.59 -4.28 1.75
C SER A 195 32.04 -4.21 1.29
N ASN A 196 32.82 -5.25 1.59
CA ASN A 196 34.24 -5.34 1.24
C ASN A 196 34.48 -6.10 -0.06
N ALA A 197 33.43 -6.51 -0.77
CA ALA A 197 33.58 -7.21 -2.04
C ALA A 197 34.18 -6.27 -3.10
N ARG A 198 35.09 -6.80 -3.93
CA ARG A 198 35.62 -6.05 -5.09
C ARG A 198 34.49 -5.57 -6.01
N ASN A 199 33.43 -6.35 -6.12
CA ASN A 199 32.20 -6.00 -6.83
C ASN A 199 31.00 -6.29 -5.93
N VAL A 200 30.47 -5.24 -5.29
CA VAL A 200 29.34 -5.33 -4.35
C VAL A 200 28.10 -5.92 -5.02
N VAL A 201 27.77 -5.48 -6.24
CA VAL A 201 26.57 -5.94 -6.97
C VAL A 201 26.67 -7.43 -7.32
N GLU A 202 27.84 -7.88 -7.77
CA GLU A 202 28.07 -9.30 -8.07
C GLU A 202 28.02 -10.15 -6.80
N CYS A 203 28.53 -9.65 -5.66
CA CYS A 203 28.39 -10.32 -4.38
C CYS A 203 26.91 -10.51 -4.02
N MET A 204 26.10 -9.44 -4.10
CA MET A 204 24.68 -9.50 -3.77
C MET A 204 23.90 -10.47 -4.67
N ARG A 205 24.21 -10.53 -5.98
CA ARG A 205 23.56 -11.45 -6.93
C ARG A 205 23.85 -12.93 -6.67
N LYS A 206 24.85 -13.25 -5.84
CA LYS A 206 25.17 -14.63 -5.42
C LYS A 206 24.49 -15.03 -4.12
N ILE A 207 23.91 -14.07 -3.40
CA ILE A 207 23.17 -14.33 -2.16
C ILE A 207 21.87 -15.06 -2.51
N SER A 208 21.54 -16.10 -1.76
CA SER A 208 20.27 -16.80 -1.95
C SER A 208 19.08 -15.92 -1.54
N PRO A 209 17.89 -16.12 -2.11
CA PRO A 209 16.68 -15.41 -1.67
C PRO A 209 16.42 -15.53 -0.17
N THR A 210 16.66 -16.71 0.43
CA THR A 210 16.52 -16.93 1.88
C THR A 210 17.46 -16.04 2.69
N GLU A 211 18.73 -15.96 2.33
CA GLU A 211 19.71 -15.09 3.01
C GLU A 211 19.35 -13.60 2.83
N MET A 212 18.87 -13.20 1.64
CA MET A 212 18.38 -11.84 1.41
C MET A 212 17.20 -11.50 2.32
N ILE A 213 16.25 -12.42 2.50
CA ILE A 213 15.11 -12.22 3.39
C ILE A 213 15.58 -12.08 4.83
N GLN A 214 16.48 -12.95 5.30
CA GLN A 214 17.03 -12.90 6.66
C GLN A 214 17.84 -11.63 6.94
N ALA A 215 18.56 -11.11 5.95
CA ALA A 215 19.33 -9.87 6.07
C ALA A 215 18.46 -8.60 5.98
N THR A 216 17.20 -8.73 5.56
CA THR A 216 16.28 -7.60 5.43
C THR A 216 15.70 -7.28 6.81
N PRO A 217 15.86 -6.04 7.33
CA PRO A 217 15.24 -5.66 8.59
C PRO A 217 13.72 -5.81 8.53
N ASP A 218 13.11 -6.43 9.55
CA ASP A 218 11.66 -6.52 9.65
C ASP A 218 11.06 -5.14 10.02
N ASN A 219 10.73 -4.37 8.98
CA ASN A 219 10.18 -3.02 9.09
C ASN A 219 8.66 -2.98 9.04
N THR A 220 8.00 -4.10 9.38
CA THR A 220 6.54 -4.22 9.36
C THR A 220 5.88 -3.61 10.59
N ALA A 221 6.62 -3.47 11.70
CA ALA A 221 6.18 -2.76 12.89
C ALA A 221 6.25 -1.23 12.69
N ILE A 222 5.26 -0.49 13.17
CA ILE A 222 5.19 0.98 13.01
C ILE A 222 6.46 1.67 13.55
N LEU A 223 7.04 1.13 14.63
CA LEU A 223 8.26 1.68 15.25
C LEU A 223 9.51 1.51 14.37
N THR A 224 9.53 0.56 13.44
CA THR A 224 10.65 0.32 12.51
C THR A 224 10.32 0.77 11.08
N TYR A 225 9.05 1.02 10.79
CA TYR A 225 8.48 1.31 9.47
C TYR A 225 9.03 2.56 8.77
N LEU A 226 9.44 3.60 9.50
CA LEU A 226 9.64 4.93 8.89
C LEU A 226 11.10 5.35 8.61
N PRO A 227 12.14 5.02 9.42
CA PRO A 227 13.51 5.43 9.09
C PRO A 227 14.28 4.45 8.17
N ASN A 228 13.88 3.17 8.09
CA ASN A 228 14.73 2.11 7.50
C ASN A 228 14.08 1.30 6.37
N ARG A 229 13.03 1.80 5.72
CA ARG A 229 12.27 1.02 4.73
C ARG A 229 12.82 1.10 3.30
N PHE A 230 12.75 -0.03 2.58
CA PHE A 230 12.79 -0.10 1.13
C PHE A 230 11.45 0.37 0.56
N ALA A 231 11.46 1.45 -0.23
CA ALA A 231 10.24 2.07 -0.76
C ALA A 231 10.53 2.93 -2.02
N PRO A 232 9.48 3.35 -2.77
CA PRO A 232 9.64 4.35 -3.82
C PRO A 232 10.30 5.63 -3.30
N HIS A 233 11.14 6.25 -4.12
CA HIS A 233 11.87 7.46 -3.76
C HIS A 233 12.11 8.38 -4.96
N VAL A 234 12.32 9.67 -4.69
CA VAL A 234 12.66 10.63 -5.74
C VAL A 234 14.10 10.41 -6.18
N ASP A 235 14.27 10.02 -7.45
CA ASP A 235 15.56 9.70 -8.07
C ASP A 235 15.93 10.68 -9.20
N GLY A 236 15.04 11.62 -9.54
CA GLY A 236 15.25 12.58 -10.62
C GLY A 236 15.13 11.97 -12.02
N LYS A 237 14.76 10.68 -12.14
CA LYS A 237 14.68 9.93 -13.40
C LYS A 237 13.33 9.23 -13.56
N VAL A 238 13.10 8.15 -12.80
CA VAL A 238 11.83 7.42 -12.83
C VAL A 238 10.75 8.21 -12.10
N ILE A 239 11.10 8.74 -10.92
CA ILE A 239 10.29 9.67 -10.15
C ILE A 239 11.05 11.00 -10.11
N PRO A 240 10.78 11.91 -11.09
CA PRO A 240 11.61 13.09 -11.29
C PRO A 240 11.50 14.10 -10.14
N ILE A 241 10.31 14.23 -9.55
CA ILE A 241 10.01 15.18 -8.47
C ILE A 241 9.02 14.56 -7.48
N GLN A 242 8.88 15.19 -6.32
CA GLN A 242 7.93 14.77 -5.29
C GLN A 242 6.50 14.72 -5.85
N PRO A 243 5.81 13.55 -5.81
CA PRO A 243 4.44 13.41 -6.31
C PRO A 243 3.46 14.35 -5.62
N ILE A 244 3.66 14.63 -4.32
CA ILE A 244 2.82 15.56 -3.57
C ILE A 244 2.83 17.00 -4.13
N ASN A 245 3.90 17.36 -4.84
CA ASN A 245 4.04 18.66 -5.52
C ASN A 245 3.59 18.63 -6.98
N THR A 246 3.07 17.49 -7.46
CA THR A 246 2.72 17.27 -8.86
C THR A 246 1.31 16.76 -8.97
N SER A 247 0.49 17.43 -9.78
CA SER A 247 -0.89 16.97 -9.95
C SER A 247 -0.97 15.75 -10.85
N PRO A 248 -1.89 14.80 -10.53
CA PRO A 248 -2.26 13.72 -11.44
C PRO A 248 -2.63 14.23 -12.84
N LYS A 249 -2.29 13.48 -13.88
CA LYS A 249 -2.53 13.88 -15.29
C LYS A 249 -3.86 13.38 -15.87
N VAL A 250 -4.67 12.74 -15.04
CA VAL A 250 -5.99 12.16 -15.38
C VAL A 250 -6.96 12.44 -14.22
N PRO A 251 -8.29 12.32 -14.42
CA PRO A 251 -9.25 12.34 -13.32
C PRO A 251 -8.82 11.44 -12.15
N PHE A 252 -8.92 11.99 -10.95
CA PHE A 252 -8.32 11.43 -9.74
C PHE A 252 -9.34 11.29 -8.63
N MET A 253 -9.35 10.13 -7.99
CA MET A 253 -10.12 9.89 -6.79
C MET A 253 -9.21 9.33 -5.70
N ALA A 254 -9.37 9.80 -4.47
CA ALA A 254 -8.63 9.27 -3.34
C ALA A 254 -9.47 9.29 -2.07
N GLY A 255 -9.13 8.41 -1.13
CA GLY A 255 -9.83 8.33 0.13
C GLY A 255 -9.07 7.52 1.15
N THR A 256 -9.59 7.51 2.37
CA THR A 256 -9.01 6.82 3.51
C THR A 256 -10.10 6.13 4.31
N CYS A 257 -9.70 5.25 5.21
CA CYS A 257 -10.54 4.79 6.30
C CYS A 257 -10.57 5.81 7.45
N THR A 258 -11.61 5.82 8.28
CA THR A 258 -11.67 6.73 9.45
C THR A 258 -10.71 6.33 10.56
N MET A 259 -10.31 5.07 10.63
CA MET A 259 -9.44 4.51 11.66
C MET A 259 -8.27 3.73 11.05
N GLU A 260 -7.63 4.27 10.01
CA GLU A 260 -6.49 3.64 9.29
C GLU A 260 -5.46 3.01 10.23
N GLY A 261 -5.09 3.74 11.29
CA GLY A 261 -4.00 3.35 12.16
C GLY A 261 -4.30 2.18 13.09
N THR A 262 -5.56 1.78 13.31
CA THR A 262 -5.87 0.74 14.32
C THR A 262 -5.36 -0.65 13.91
N LEU A 263 -5.48 -1.06 12.64
CA LEU A 263 -4.94 -2.33 12.15
C LEU A 263 -3.42 -2.34 12.23
N LEU A 264 -2.79 -1.24 11.80
CA LEU A 264 -1.34 -1.08 11.79
C LEU A 264 -0.80 -1.11 13.23
N ALA A 265 -1.48 -0.41 14.15
CA ALA A 265 -1.17 -0.39 15.57
C ALA A 265 -1.33 -1.79 16.16
N TYR A 266 -2.38 -2.52 15.79
CA TYR A 266 -2.62 -3.87 16.26
C TYR A 266 -1.53 -4.85 15.83
N PHE A 267 -1.03 -4.78 14.59
CA PHE A 267 0.08 -5.62 14.15
C PHE A 267 1.41 -5.32 14.87
N THR A 268 1.56 -4.13 15.44
CA THR A 268 2.73 -3.79 16.27
C THR A 268 2.49 -4.12 17.75
N PHE A 269 1.28 -3.88 18.24
CA PHE A 269 0.88 -3.97 19.64
C PHE A 269 -0.30 -4.93 19.78
N ILE A 270 -0.04 -6.23 19.57
CA ILE A 270 -1.04 -7.32 19.54
C ILE A 270 -1.84 -7.45 20.85
N LYS A 271 -1.35 -6.83 21.94
CA LYS A 271 -2.02 -6.69 23.25
C LYS A 271 -2.30 -5.21 23.55
N PRO A 272 -3.35 -4.61 22.96
CA PRO A 272 -3.68 -3.19 23.14
C PRO A 272 -3.79 -2.75 24.60
N GLU A 273 -4.25 -3.64 25.48
CA GLU A 273 -4.39 -3.42 26.92
C GLU A 273 -3.05 -3.23 27.65
N GLN A 274 -1.94 -3.64 27.04
CA GLN A 274 -0.59 -3.50 27.57
C GLN A 274 0.12 -2.24 27.05
N VAL A 275 -0.47 -1.52 26.09
CA VAL A 275 0.13 -0.32 25.51
C VAL A 275 0.08 0.82 26.51
N THR A 276 1.25 1.37 26.82
CA THR A 276 1.42 2.41 27.83
C THR A 276 1.58 3.79 27.22
N ILE A 277 1.48 4.82 28.06
CA ILE A 277 1.80 6.21 27.67
C ILE A 277 3.25 6.31 27.18
N ASN A 278 4.18 5.54 27.79
CA ASN A 278 5.57 5.53 27.35
C ASN A 278 5.71 4.95 25.94
N ASP A 279 4.92 3.96 25.56
CA ASP A 279 4.90 3.42 24.19
C ASP A 279 4.41 4.48 23.20
N TYR A 280 3.39 5.26 23.57
CA TYR A 280 2.92 6.38 22.76
C TYR A 280 4.02 7.44 22.57
N ILE A 281 4.68 7.86 23.65
CA ILE A 281 5.79 8.83 23.57
C ILE A 281 6.96 8.27 22.75
N ASN A 282 7.30 7.00 22.93
CA ASN A 282 8.36 6.34 22.18
C ASN A 282 8.04 6.27 20.68
N TYR A 283 6.79 5.93 20.33
CA TYR A 283 6.31 5.99 18.95
C TYR A 283 6.49 7.39 18.34
N LEU A 284 6.10 8.44 19.07
CA LEU A 284 6.26 9.81 18.60
C LEU A 284 7.74 10.20 18.43
N ASN A 285 8.60 9.82 19.37
CA ASN A 285 10.03 10.10 19.32
C ASN A 285 10.69 9.46 18.10
N ILE A 286 10.43 8.17 17.88
CA ILE A 286 11.03 7.40 16.78
C ILE A 286 10.52 7.91 15.43
N THR A 287 9.22 8.22 15.34
CA THR A 287 8.57 8.58 14.08
C THR A 287 8.85 10.02 13.67
N PHE A 288 8.78 10.95 14.62
CA PHE A 288 8.79 12.39 14.33
C PHE A 288 10.02 13.13 14.88
N GLY A 289 10.83 12.50 15.74
CA GLY A 289 11.95 13.14 16.42
C GLY A 289 11.54 13.77 17.77
N ALA A 290 12.41 13.61 18.76
CA ALA A 290 12.15 13.99 20.15
C ALA A 290 11.89 15.50 20.34
N ASP A 291 12.53 16.33 19.52
CA ASP A 291 12.38 17.79 19.51
C ASP A 291 10.97 18.25 19.08
N ARG A 292 10.24 17.41 18.35
CA ARG A 292 8.92 17.75 17.80
C ARG A 292 7.74 17.19 18.60
N VAL A 293 7.98 16.24 19.50
CA VAL A 293 6.92 15.53 20.25
C VAL A 293 6.02 16.47 21.04
N ALA A 294 6.57 17.53 21.66
CA ALA A 294 5.77 18.48 22.44
C ALA A 294 4.66 19.16 21.63
N SER A 295 4.92 19.46 20.36
CA SER A 295 3.92 20.06 19.46
C SER A 295 2.79 19.09 19.11
N ILE A 296 3.11 17.80 18.90
CA ILE A 296 2.11 16.75 18.67
C ILE A 296 1.25 16.56 19.92
N LEU A 297 1.86 16.50 21.11
CA LEU A 297 1.13 16.33 22.36
C LEU A 297 0.20 17.51 22.70
N THR A 298 0.41 18.68 22.10
CA THR A 298 -0.51 19.82 22.24
C THR A 298 -1.82 19.58 21.51
N VAL A 299 -1.77 18.86 20.37
CA VAL A 299 -2.94 18.56 19.53
C VAL A 299 -3.55 17.19 19.87
N TYR A 300 -2.70 16.21 20.18
CA TYR A 300 -3.07 14.84 20.53
C TYR A 300 -2.60 14.48 21.96
N PRO A 301 -3.04 15.22 23.00
CA PRO A 301 -2.73 14.85 24.38
C PRO A 301 -3.43 13.53 24.74
N ILE A 302 -2.80 12.73 25.60
CA ILE A 302 -3.37 11.44 26.01
C ILE A 302 -4.77 11.58 26.64
N SER A 303 -5.06 12.73 27.28
CA SER A 303 -6.34 13.02 27.89
C SER A 303 -7.52 13.02 26.90
N MET A 304 -7.27 13.25 25.60
CA MET A 304 -8.27 13.13 24.54
C MET A 304 -8.84 11.70 24.43
N PHE A 305 -8.07 10.70 24.86
CA PHE A 305 -8.40 9.29 24.71
C PHE A 305 -8.86 8.62 26.01
N ASN A 306 -9.02 9.37 27.12
CA ASN A 306 -9.38 8.82 28.44
C ASN A 306 -10.75 8.11 28.47
N SER A 307 -11.64 8.40 27.52
CA SER A 307 -12.94 7.73 27.39
C SER A 307 -12.87 6.38 26.66
N THR A 308 -11.73 6.06 26.04
CA THR A 308 -11.51 4.79 25.34
C THR A 308 -10.98 3.72 26.30
N LEU A 309 -11.20 2.44 25.97
CA LEU A 309 -10.70 1.32 26.78
C LEU A 309 -9.17 1.28 26.86
N TRP A 310 -8.48 1.68 25.79
CA TRP A 310 -7.02 1.61 25.66
C TRP A 310 -6.44 2.93 25.14
N PRO A 311 -6.35 3.97 26.00
CA PRO A 311 -6.04 5.33 25.58
C PRO A 311 -4.75 5.46 24.75
N ALA A 312 -3.67 4.81 25.16
CA ALA A 312 -2.38 4.92 24.46
C ALA A 312 -2.38 4.23 23.09
N PHE A 313 -3.05 3.07 22.97
CA PHE A 313 -3.24 2.39 21.69
C PHE A 313 -4.00 3.28 20.70
N TYR A 314 -5.13 3.85 21.13
CA TYR A 314 -5.93 4.74 20.28
C TYR A 314 -5.21 6.07 19.98
N ALA A 315 -4.38 6.58 20.88
CA ALA A 315 -3.54 7.74 20.62
C ALA A 315 -2.55 7.49 19.48
N ILE A 316 -1.83 6.35 19.52
CA ILE A 316 -0.93 5.92 18.45
C ILE A 316 -1.70 5.75 17.13
N ALA A 317 -2.82 5.02 17.17
CA ALA A 317 -3.63 4.75 15.98
C ALA A 317 -4.20 6.04 15.35
N THR A 318 -4.61 7.02 16.16
CA THR A 318 -5.14 8.30 15.68
C THR A 318 -4.06 9.13 15.02
N VAL A 319 -2.90 9.29 15.68
CA VAL A 319 -1.76 10.01 15.09
C VAL A 319 -1.32 9.34 13.79
N LEU A 320 -1.25 8.01 13.76
CA LEU A 320 -0.90 7.27 12.55
C LEU A 320 -1.93 7.49 11.43
N THR A 321 -3.22 7.47 11.75
CA THR A 321 -4.32 7.74 10.80
C THR A 321 -4.14 9.10 10.14
N ASP A 322 -3.94 10.13 10.94
CA ASP A 322 -3.86 11.49 10.42
C ASP A 322 -2.54 11.77 9.69
N ALA A 323 -1.41 11.45 10.31
CA ALA A 323 -0.09 11.79 9.80
C ALA A 323 0.30 11.01 8.54
N GLU A 324 -0.06 9.72 8.47
CA GLU A 324 0.39 8.83 7.39
C GLU A 324 -0.67 8.60 6.30
N TYR A 325 -1.95 8.85 6.56
CA TYR A 325 -3.03 8.53 5.61
C TYR A 325 -3.92 9.73 5.28
N THR A 326 -4.69 10.23 6.25
CA THR A 326 -5.73 11.26 6.01
C THR A 326 -5.13 12.55 5.47
N CYS A 327 -4.10 13.08 6.12
CA CYS A 327 -3.53 14.38 5.75
C CYS A 327 -2.64 14.36 4.51
N PRO A 328 -1.81 13.31 4.27
CA PRO A 328 -1.25 13.05 2.95
C PRO A 328 -2.31 13.01 1.84
N THR A 329 -3.41 12.29 2.05
CA THR A 329 -4.50 12.20 1.05
C THR A 329 -5.13 13.55 0.77
N ARG A 330 -5.39 14.37 1.81
CA ARG A 330 -5.84 15.76 1.65
C ARG A 330 -4.89 16.56 0.76
N ARG A 331 -3.59 16.48 0.98
CA ARG A 331 -2.58 17.20 0.19
C ARG A 331 -2.64 16.79 -1.29
N ALA A 332 -2.74 15.50 -1.59
CA ALA A 332 -2.89 15.03 -2.97
C ALA A 332 -4.17 15.57 -3.64
N LEU A 333 -5.29 15.53 -2.93
CA LEU A 333 -6.56 16.08 -3.41
C LEU A 333 -6.43 17.58 -3.70
N VAL A 334 -5.86 18.36 -2.78
CA VAL A 334 -5.61 19.81 -2.97
C VAL A 334 -4.70 20.07 -4.16
N THR A 335 -3.58 19.35 -4.29
CA THR A 335 -2.66 19.48 -5.44
C THR A 335 -3.36 19.15 -6.75
N SER A 336 -4.27 18.17 -6.78
CA SER A 336 -4.97 17.78 -8.01
C SER A 336 -5.90 18.86 -8.57
N LEU A 337 -6.45 19.73 -7.71
CA LEU A 337 -7.37 20.81 -8.10
C LEU A 337 -6.77 21.79 -9.12
N SER A 338 -5.44 21.92 -9.18
CA SER A 338 -4.77 22.83 -10.12
C SER A 338 -4.95 22.43 -11.59
N THR A 339 -5.27 21.16 -11.86
CA THR A 339 -5.40 20.63 -13.24
C THR A 339 -6.76 20.91 -13.86
N LYS A 340 -7.77 21.20 -13.03
CA LYS A 340 -9.20 21.25 -13.42
C LYS A 340 -9.71 19.95 -14.05
N LEU A 341 -8.99 18.84 -13.86
CA LEU A 341 -9.51 17.49 -14.09
C LEU A 341 -10.43 17.13 -12.91
N GLY A 342 -11.35 16.18 -13.11
CA GLY A 342 -12.24 15.74 -12.04
C GLY A 342 -11.45 15.19 -10.85
N THR A 343 -11.69 15.76 -9.66
CA THR A 343 -11.11 15.30 -8.40
C THR A 343 -12.25 14.82 -7.50
N TYR A 344 -12.13 13.64 -6.89
CA TYR A 344 -13.17 13.07 -6.02
C TYR A 344 -12.56 12.55 -4.73
N ALA A 345 -13.31 12.65 -3.64
CA ALA A 345 -12.88 12.12 -2.36
C ALA A 345 -13.91 11.16 -1.78
N PHE A 346 -13.40 10.13 -1.10
CA PHE A 346 -14.22 9.28 -0.26
C PHE A 346 -13.63 9.10 1.14
N LEU A 347 -14.49 8.74 2.08
CA LEU A 347 -14.12 8.35 3.43
C LEU A 347 -14.82 7.04 3.77
N TRP A 348 -14.06 6.00 4.03
CA TRP A 348 -14.57 4.72 4.48
C TRP A 348 -14.82 4.73 5.99
N ASN A 349 -16.07 4.61 6.40
CA ASN A 349 -16.50 4.65 7.80
C ASN A 349 -17.48 3.52 8.13
N HIS A 350 -17.22 2.34 7.57
CA HIS A 350 -17.98 1.12 7.85
C HIS A 350 -17.07 0.06 8.47
N GLN A 351 -17.49 -0.51 9.59
CA GLN A 351 -16.80 -1.62 10.22
C GLN A 351 -17.35 -2.93 9.64
N PRO A 352 -16.53 -3.76 8.96
CA PRO A 352 -16.99 -5.03 8.41
C PRO A 352 -17.48 -5.99 9.51
N SER A 353 -18.54 -6.74 9.22
CA SER A 353 -19.03 -7.81 10.11
C SER A 353 -18.16 -9.06 10.09
N CYS A 354 -17.34 -9.23 9.05
CA CYS A 354 -16.49 -10.38 8.82
C CYS A 354 -15.01 -9.99 8.78
N PRO A 355 -14.10 -10.81 9.34
CA PRO A 355 -12.67 -10.62 9.13
C PRO A 355 -12.30 -10.93 7.67
N TRP A 356 -11.48 -10.07 7.05
CA TRP A 356 -11.06 -10.21 5.65
C TRP A 356 -9.61 -10.66 5.48
N ILE A 357 -8.82 -10.60 6.56
CA ILE A 357 -7.45 -11.12 6.62
C ILE A 357 -7.47 -12.38 7.47
N THR A 358 -6.79 -13.44 7.03
CA THR A 358 -6.77 -14.77 7.69
C THR A 358 -6.24 -14.74 9.12
N SER A 359 -5.33 -13.82 9.45
CA SER A 359 -4.79 -13.62 10.80
C SER A 359 -5.70 -12.84 11.75
N LEU A 360 -6.81 -12.28 11.24
CA LEU A 360 -7.77 -11.52 12.03
C LEU A 360 -8.92 -12.40 12.52
N SER A 361 -9.31 -12.22 13.78
CA SER A 361 -10.43 -12.91 14.39
C SER A 361 -11.64 -11.98 14.56
N ALA A 362 -12.86 -12.53 14.60
CA ALA A 362 -14.08 -11.72 14.69
C ALA A 362 -14.15 -10.83 15.95
N ASN A 363 -13.54 -11.25 17.05
CA ASN A 363 -13.57 -10.53 18.33
C ASN A 363 -12.72 -9.25 18.34
N ILE A 364 -11.82 -9.05 17.39
CA ILE A 364 -11.01 -7.81 17.31
C ILE A 364 -11.63 -6.77 16.37
N LEU A 365 -12.69 -7.10 15.63
CA LEU A 365 -13.24 -6.19 14.61
C LEU A 365 -13.79 -4.89 15.23
N SER A 366 -14.39 -4.96 16.42
CA SER A 366 -14.88 -3.78 17.13
C SER A 366 -13.76 -2.89 17.68
N LEU A 367 -12.59 -3.46 17.97
CA LEU A 367 -11.40 -2.69 18.29
C LEU A 367 -10.90 -1.94 17.06
N LEU A 368 -10.87 -2.63 15.91
CA LEU A 368 -10.31 -2.07 14.69
C LEU A 368 -11.22 -0.99 14.09
N GLY A 369 -12.54 -1.22 14.08
CA GLY A 369 -13.48 -0.32 13.42
C GLY A 369 -13.27 -0.27 11.89
N PRO A 370 -13.61 0.84 11.23
CA PRO A 370 -13.30 1.10 9.81
C PRO A 370 -11.81 1.40 9.65
N THR A 371 -11.00 0.35 9.57
CA THR A 371 -9.55 0.43 9.59
C THR A 371 -8.92 0.23 8.21
N HIS A 372 -7.61 0.39 8.11
CA HIS A 372 -6.86 0.18 6.87
C HIS A 372 -7.19 -1.15 6.23
N THR A 373 -7.42 -1.17 4.91
CA THR A 373 -7.80 -2.34 4.08
C THR A 373 -9.22 -2.87 4.28
N SER A 374 -10.00 -2.34 5.24
CA SER A 374 -11.35 -2.84 5.52
C SER A 374 -12.37 -2.57 4.40
N GLU A 375 -12.03 -1.69 3.46
CA GLU A 375 -12.79 -1.39 2.24
C GLU A 375 -12.58 -2.44 1.13
N VAL A 376 -11.42 -3.10 1.10
CA VAL A 376 -10.98 -3.99 0.01
C VAL A 376 -11.99 -5.11 -0.31
N PRO A 377 -12.50 -5.90 0.66
CA PRO A 377 -13.49 -6.94 0.34
C PRO A 377 -14.73 -6.38 -0.37
N PHE A 378 -15.14 -5.15 -0.04
CA PHE A 378 -16.28 -4.50 -0.68
C PHE A 378 -15.94 -4.04 -2.10
N VAL A 379 -14.73 -3.51 -2.33
CA VAL A 379 -14.23 -3.09 -3.64
C VAL A 379 -14.17 -4.27 -4.61
N PHE A 380 -13.77 -5.46 -4.14
CA PHE A 380 -13.69 -6.67 -4.95
C PHE A 380 -14.98 -7.49 -4.98
N GLY A 381 -15.98 -7.18 -4.16
CA GLY A 381 -17.21 -7.99 -4.10
C GLY A 381 -17.06 -9.30 -3.32
N GLU A 382 -15.96 -9.47 -2.61
CA GLU A 382 -15.70 -10.60 -1.72
C GLU A 382 -16.50 -10.43 -0.43
N THR A 383 -17.76 -10.86 -0.45
CA THR A 383 -18.72 -10.68 0.66
C THR A 383 -19.16 -11.99 1.30
N MET A 384 -18.67 -13.11 0.77
CA MET A 384 -19.03 -14.47 1.15
C MET A 384 -17.78 -15.26 1.52
N GLN A 385 -17.89 -16.20 2.46
CA GLN A 385 -16.79 -17.10 2.84
C GLN A 385 -15.49 -16.37 3.24
N LEU A 386 -15.64 -15.27 4.00
CA LEU A 386 -14.52 -14.49 4.49
C LEU A 386 -13.92 -15.07 5.78
N PRO A 387 -12.61 -14.91 6.00
CA PRO A 387 -11.60 -14.43 5.04
C PRO A 387 -11.31 -15.53 3.99
N PRO A 388 -11.05 -15.17 2.73
CA PRO A 388 -10.78 -16.16 1.70
C PRO A 388 -9.42 -16.87 1.96
N PRO A 389 -9.18 -18.06 1.39
CA PRO A 389 -10.06 -18.81 0.49
C PRO A 389 -11.06 -19.74 1.20
N ASN A 390 -10.87 -20.00 2.50
CA ASN A 390 -11.60 -21.06 3.24
C ASN A 390 -12.44 -20.51 4.40
N GLY A 391 -12.79 -19.23 4.35
CA GLY A 391 -13.59 -18.59 5.39
C GLY A 391 -15.02 -19.09 5.42
N THR A 392 -15.70 -18.83 6.53
CA THR A 392 -17.09 -19.25 6.75
C THR A 392 -18.02 -18.09 7.05
N CYS A 393 -17.48 -16.88 7.19
CA CYS A 393 -18.26 -15.69 7.49
C CYS A 393 -18.93 -15.15 6.22
N GLN A 394 -20.19 -14.73 6.36
CA GLN A 394 -20.94 -14.06 5.31
C GLN A 394 -21.30 -12.66 5.80
N MET A 395 -20.97 -11.65 4.99
CA MET A 395 -21.37 -10.28 5.25
C MET A 395 -22.89 -10.15 5.17
N SER A 396 -23.43 -9.22 5.95
CA SER A 396 -24.87 -8.93 6.00
C SER A 396 -25.42 -8.47 4.63
N ALA A 397 -26.75 -8.54 4.46
CA ALA A 397 -27.38 -8.04 3.23
C ALA A 397 -27.10 -6.55 2.98
N ASP A 398 -27.07 -5.74 4.04
CA ASP A 398 -26.71 -4.31 3.94
C ASP A 398 -25.27 -4.11 3.46
N GLU A 399 -24.34 -4.96 3.89
CA GLU A 399 -22.94 -4.91 3.44
C GLU A 399 -22.76 -5.38 2.00
N GLN A 400 -23.54 -6.36 1.57
CA GLN A 400 -23.58 -6.77 0.16
C GLN A 400 -24.10 -5.63 -0.73
N LEU A 401 -25.12 -4.88 -0.26
CA LEU A 401 -25.59 -3.68 -0.95
C LEU A 401 -24.53 -2.57 -0.95
N LEU A 402 -23.81 -2.36 0.17
CA LEU A 402 -22.70 -1.41 0.24
C LEU A 402 -21.58 -1.78 -0.75
N SER A 403 -21.25 -3.07 -0.86
CA SER A 403 -20.29 -3.59 -1.84
C SER A 403 -20.76 -3.33 -3.28
N ALA A 404 -22.02 -3.59 -3.60
CA ALA A 404 -22.56 -3.28 -4.92
C ALA A 404 -22.47 -1.78 -5.26
N GLN A 405 -22.66 -0.90 -4.27
CA GLN A 405 -22.57 0.55 -4.47
C GLN A 405 -21.13 1.03 -4.71
N ILE A 406 -20.14 0.52 -3.97
CA ILE A 406 -18.73 0.88 -4.20
C ILE A 406 -18.23 0.35 -5.55
N ILE A 407 -18.60 -0.88 -5.93
CA ILE A 407 -18.29 -1.46 -7.25
C ILE A 407 -18.88 -0.60 -8.36
N ALA A 408 -20.12 -0.13 -8.22
CA ALA A 408 -20.76 0.74 -9.20
C ALA A 408 -20.02 2.10 -9.33
N ALA A 409 -19.56 2.69 -8.23
CA ALA A 409 -18.80 3.93 -8.27
C ALA A 409 -17.44 3.75 -8.96
N TRP A 410 -16.72 2.66 -8.70
CA TRP A 410 -15.44 2.34 -9.36
C TRP A 410 -15.65 2.03 -10.83
N GLN A 411 -16.73 1.33 -11.19
CA GLN A 411 -17.12 1.10 -12.58
C GLN A 411 -17.39 2.43 -13.30
N SER A 412 -18.13 3.34 -12.67
CA SER A 412 -18.40 4.66 -13.23
C SER A 412 -17.11 5.46 -13.45
N MET A 413 -16.19 5.43 -12.47
CA MET A 413 -14.88 6.08 -12.62
C MET A 413 -14.11 5.50 -13.81
N THR A 414 -14.13 4.18 -13.98
CA THR A 414 -13.50 3.49 -15.12
C THR A 414 -14.08 3.95 -16.46
N GLN A 415 -15.40 4.03 -16.56
CA GLN A 415 -16.10 4.27 -17.82
C GLN A 415 -16.10 5.76 -18.21
N TYR A 416 -16.23 6.65 -17.23
CA TYR A 416 -16.52 8.06 -17.48
C TYR A 416 -15.50 9.04 -16.89
N GLY A 417 -14.53 8.56 -16.09
CA GLY A 417 -13.60 9.43 -15.38
C GLY A 417 -14.24 10.18 -14.20
N TYR A 418 -15.39 9.71 -13.73
CA TYR A 418 -16.03 10.21 -12.51
C TYR A 418 -16.85 9.11 -11.81
N PRO A 419 -16.84 9.06 -10.47
CA PRO A 419 -17.68 8.14 -9.73
C PRO A 419 -19.13 8.64 -9.69
N ALA A 420 -20.06 7.68 -9.63
CA ALA A 420 -21.49 7.92 -9.56
C ALA A 420 -22.16 6.88 -8.65
N PHE A 421 -23.31 7.24 -8.08
CA PHE A 421 -24.16 6.28 -7.37
C PHE A 421 -24.81 5.31 -8.37
N SER A 422 -25.36 4.20 -7.85
CA SER A 422 -26.10 3.22 -8.65
C SER A 422 -27.31 3.80 -9.40
N ASN A 423 -27.87 4.92 -8.94
CA ASN A 423 -28.93 5.65 -9.64
C ASN A 423 -28.43 6.59 -10.76
N GLY A 424 -27.12 6.59 -11.05
CA GLY A 424 -26.49 7.41 -12.08
C GLY A 424 -26.12 8.83 -11.65
N SER A 425 -26.45 9.25 -10.43
CA SER A 425 -26.08 10.58 -9.93
C SER A 425 -24.57 10.66 -9.74
N ARG A 426 -23.90 11.61 -10.40
CA ARG A 426 -22.46 11.84 -10.26
C ARG A 426 -22.13 12.32 -8.84
N TRP A 427 -21.01 11.86 -8.30
CA TRP A 427 -20.48 12.38 -7.04
C TRP A 427 -20.02 13.83 -7.20
N PRO A 428 -20.09 14.66 -6.14
CA PRO A 428 -19.58 16.00 -6.19
C PRO A 428 -18.08 15.98 -6.48
N ASP A 429 -17.64 16.91 -7.31
CA ASP A 429 -16.21 17.21 -7.39
C ASP A 429 -15.74 17.68 -6.01
N TRP A 430 -14.63 17.09 -5.55
CA TRP A 430 -13.92 17.59 -4.39
C TRP A 430 -13.56 19.05 -4.63
N SER A 431 -13.80 19.87 -3.63
CA SER A 431 -13.50 21.29 -3.67
C SER A 431 -12.79 21.71 -2.39
N GLN A 432 -12.37 22.96 -2.30
CA GLN A 432 -11.75 23.52 -1.09
C GLN A 432 -12.66 23.45 0.16
N ARG A 433 -13.96 23.14 -0.01
CA ARG A 433 -14.91 22.91 1.10
C ARG A 433 -14.94 21.45 1.58
N SER A 434 -14.07 20.60 1.05
CA SER A 434 -13.95 19.20 1.45
C SER A 434 -15.22 18.36 1.26
N ILE A 435 -15.98 18.60 0.19
CA ILE A 435 -17.19 17.81 -0.10
C ILE A 435 -16.80 16.47 -0.74
N GLY A 436 -17.16 15.36 -0.11
CA GLY A 436 -16.94 14.01 -0.64
C GLY A 436 -18.07 13.05 -0.27
N VAL A 437 -17.82 11.75 -0.44
CA VAL A 437 -18.78 10.70 -0.09
C VAL A 437 -18.25 9.89 1.09
N GLN A 438 -19.11 9.68 2.10
CA GLN A 438 -18.78 8.82 3.22
C GLN A 438 -19.54 7.50 3.10
N PHE A 439 -18.79 6.40 3.18
CA PHE A 439 -19.34 5.05 3.21
C PHE A 439 -19.67 4.70 4.66
N THR A 440 -20.97 4.72 4.99
CA THR A 440 -21.52 4.12 6.21
C THR A 440 -22.47 2.98 5.80
N ARG A 441 -23.49 2.65 6.60
CA ARG A 441 -24.60 1.80 6.12
C ARG A 441 -25.38 2.41 4.96
N ASN A 442 -25.43 3.75 4.90
CA ASN A 442 -25.98 4.50 3.77
C ASN A 442 -24.90 5.39 3.17
N LEU A 443 -24.89 5.55 1.85
CA LEU A 443 -24.04 6.54 1.20
C LEU A 443 -24.58 7.94 1.42
N THR A 444 -23.77 8.80 2.03
CA THR A 444 -24.14 10.19 2.27
C THR A 444 -23.08 11.12 1.69
N PHE A 445 -23.55 12.18 1.01
CA PHE A 445 -22.70 13.34 0.76
C PHE A 445 -22.39 14.00 2.09
N THR A 446 -21.12 14.29 2.32
CA THR A 446 -20.71 14.95 3.55
C THR A 446 -19.51 15.85 3.32
N VAL A 447 -19.29 16.75 4.26
CA VAL A 447 -17.99 17.41 4.40
C VAL A 447 -17.06 16.42 5.08
N ILE A 448 -16.05 15.96 4.37
CA ILE A 448 -14.97 15.17 4.95
C ILE A 448 -14.12 16.14 5.77
N ASN A 449 -14.29 16.09 7.09
CA ASN A 449 -13.55 16.97 7.99
C ASN A 449 -12.06 16.60 8.00
N THR A 450 -11.22 17.51 7.52
CA THR A 450 -9.77 17.37 7.49
C THR A 450 -9.07 18.53 8.20
N THR A 451 -9.72 19.22 9.15
CA THR A 451 -9.15 20.39 9.83
C THR A 451 -7.89 20.04 10.63
N GLN A 452 -7.80 18.83 11.17
CA GLN A 452 -6.61 18.33 11.85
C GLN A 452 -5.37 18.31 10.95
N CYS A 453 -5.57 18.29 9.63
CA CYS A 453 -4.48 18.33 8.66
C CYS A 453 -3.82 19.69 8.52
N ASP A 454 -4.44 20.78 8.99
CA ASP A 454 -3.76 22.08 9.00
C ASP A 454 -2.52 22.05 9.93
N PHE A 455 -2.62 21.33 11.05
CA PHE A 455 -1.47 21.07 11.91
C PHE A 455 -0.41 20.22 11.18
N TRP A 456 -0.80 19.08 10.61
CA TRP A 456 0.14 18.15 9.97
C TRP A 456 0.83 18.75 8.73
N ASP A 457 0.11 19.55 7.96
CA ASP A 457 0.66 20.23 6.79
C ASP A 457 1.71 21.25 7.21
N ALA A 458 1.41 22.09 8.22
CA ALA A 458 2.38 23.02 8.80
C ALA A 458 3.60 22.30 9.41
N PHE A 459 3.36 21.17 10.09
CA PHE A 459 4.37 20.34 10.72
C PHE A 459 5.34 19.72 9.69
N GLN A 460 4.86 19.36 8.50
CA GLN A 460 5.70 18.85 7.41
C GLN A 460 6.56 19.94 6.77
N PHE A 461 6.05 21.17 6.60
CA PHE A 461 6.83 22.27 6.01
C PHE A 461 8.07 22.63 6.84
N GLN A 462 8.01 22.55 8.17
CA GLN A 462 9.16 22.78 9.05
C GLN A 462 10.31 21.76 8.84
N ASN A 463 10.02 20.55 8.35
CA ASN A 463 11.05 19.56 8.00
C ASN A 463 11.82 19.96 6.73
N THR A 464 11.17 20.61 5.77
CA THR A 464 11.79 21.01 4.50
C THR A 464 12.69 22.24 4.61
N THR A 465 12.47 23.09 5.62
CA THR A 465 13.29 24.29 5.86
C THR A 465 14.52 24.02 6.74
N ASN A 466 14.49 22.99 7.58
CA ASN A 466 15.63 22.63 8.44
C ASN A 466 16.62 21.65 7.76
N SER A 467 16.23 20.98 6.67
CA SER A 467 17.12 20.07 5.93
C SER A 467 18.20 20.79 5.09
N THR A 468 18.19 22.11 5.00
CA THR A 468 19.28 22.90 4.39
C THR A 468 20.43 23.22 5.34
N GLY A 469 20.43 22.67 6.58
CA GLY A 469 21.33 23.10 7.64
C GLY A 469 22.07 22.02 8.44
N ILE A 470 22.23 20.78 7.95
CA ILE A 470 23.07 19.79 8.65
C ILE A 470 24.52 19.87 8.16
N SER A 471 25.30 20.70 8.84
CA SER A 471 26.75 20.74 8.76
C SER A 471 27.38 19.46 9.32
N ASN A 472 28.42 18.98 8.62
CA ASN A 472 29.32 17.90 9.01
C ASN A 472 29.72 17.97 10.49
N ASN A 473 29.32 16.98 11.29
CA ASN A 473 30.00 16.65 12.53
C ASN A 473 30.59 15.25 12.41
N THR A 474 31.89 15.23 12.15
CA THR A 474 32.81 14.11 12.35
C THR A 474 32.75 13.65 13.80
N PHE A 475 32.33 12.41 14.05
CA PHE A 475 32.55 11.75 15.34
C PHE A 475 33.94 11.13 15.37
N SER A 476 34.81 11.69 16.21
CA SER A 476 36.10 11.13 16.59
C SER A 476 35.92 9.89 17.47
N THR A 477 36.72 8.88 17.20
CA THR A 477 36.87 7.64 17.98
C THR A 477 37.34 7.90 19.41
N GLY A 478 36.68 7.28 20.40
CA GLY A 478 37.26 7.08 21.73
C GLY A 478 36.25 6.96 22.85
N ALA A 479 35.88 5.72 23.21
CA ALA A 479 35.79 5.22 24.59
C ALA A 479 35.01 3.90 24.62
N SER A 480 35.66 2.89 25.17
CA SER A 480 35.11 1.59 25.56
C SER A 480 33.96 1.75 26.55
N MET A 481 32.83 1.09 26.28
CA MET A 481 31.83 0.79 27.31
C MET A 481 31.35 -0.65 27.18
N GLU A 482 31.38 -1.32 28.32
CA GLU A 482 31.25 -2.74 28.54
C GLU A 482 29.85 -3.28 28.18
N THR A 483 29.85 -4.40 27.49
CA THR A 483 28.73 -5.32 27.33
C THR A 483 28.25 -5.83 28.69
N THR A 484 27.01 -5.52 29.06
CA THR A 484 26.24 -6.29 30.04
C THR A 484 24.90 -6.72 29.44
N CYS A 485 24.60 -7.98 29.68
CA CYS A 485 23.60 -8.82 29.02
C CYS A 485 22.16 -8.35 29.19
N PHE A 486 21.39 -8.32 28.08
CA PHE A 486 19.94 -8.55 28.09
C PHE A 486 19.66 -9.93 27.50
N GLY A 487 19.42 -10.89 28.38
CA GLY A 487 18.78 -12.16 28.05
C GLY A 487 17.28 -12.08 28.34
N HIS A 488 16.51 -12.87 27.58
CA HIS A 488 15.06 -13.12 27.65
C HIS A 488 14.17 -12.31 26.70
N ALA A 489 14.13 -12.76 25.45
CA ALA A 489 12.91 -12.81 24.62
C ALA A 489 13.09 -13.83 23.48
N THR A 490 13.25 -15.11 23.81
CA THR A 490 13.17 -16.22 22.84
C THR A 490 12.26 -17.29 23.42
N ALA A 491 10.97 -17.20 23.13
CA ALA A 491 10.02 -18.31 23.20
C ALA A 491 8.67 -17.84 22.64
N VAL A 492 8.41 -18.08 21.34
CA VAL A 492 7.21 -18.75 20.78
C VAL A 492 7.48 -18.93 19.28
N VAL A 493 8.32 -19.91 18.92
CA VAL A 493 8.36 -20.49 17.57
C VAL A 493 8.68 -21.97 17.75
N ALA A 494 7.64 -22.79 17.91
CA ALA A 494 7.64 -24.24 17.66
C ALA A 494 6.32 -24.82 18.16
N LEU A 495 5.37 -25.03 17.25
CA LEU A 495 4.36 -26.10 17.28
C LEU A 495 3.41 -25.86 16.10
N LEU A 496 3.78 -26.37 14.94
CA LEU A 496 2.88 -26.81 13.86
C LEU A 496 3.73 -27.41 12.72
N THR A 497 4.41 -28.51 13.06
CA THR A 497 4.85 -29.49 12.07
C THR A 497 4.69 -30.84 12.73
N ILE A 498 3.90 -31.69 12.08
CA ILE A 498 3.62 -33.12 12.32
C ILE A 498 2.11 -33.34 12.39
N PHE A 499 1.58 -33.74 11.24
CA PHE A 499 0.45 -34.64 10.96
C PHE A 499 -0.27 -34.12 9.73
N PHE A 500 0.11 -34.63 8.56
CA PHE A 500 -0.81 -35.23 7.58
C PHE A 500 0.05 -35.98 6.55
N GLY A 501 0.35 -37.22 6.90
CA GLY A 501 0.72 -38.23 5.93
C GLY A 501 -0.52 -39.03 5.55
N ASN A 502 -0.71 -39.16 4.24
CA ASN A 502 -1.51 -40.17 3.54
C ASN A 502 -3.05 -40.15 3.62
N LEU A 503 -3.59 -40.58 2.46
CA LEU A 503 -4.98 -40.88 2.07
C LEU A 503 -5.81 -39.66 1.64
N CYS A 504 -6.43 -39.60 0.45
CA CYS A 504 -6.64 -40.60 -0.61
C CYS A 504 -7.17 -39.90 -1.88
N MET A 505 -6.87 -40.52 -3.04
CA MET A 505 -7.57 -40.53 -4.35
C MET A 505 -8.42 -39.33 -4.79
#